data_AF-A0A643F8D6-F1
#
_entry.id   AF-A0A643F8D6-F1
#
_cell.length_a   1.000
_cell.length_b   1.000
_cell.length_c   1.000
_cell.angle_alpha   90.00
_cell.angle_beta   90.00
_cell.angle_gamma   90.00
#
_symmetry.space_group_name_H-M   'P 1'
#
loop_
_entity.id
_entity.type
_entity.pdbx_description
1 polymer ?
#
loop_
_entity_poly.entity_id
_entity_poly.type
_entity_poly.pdbx_seq_one_letter_code
_entity_poly.pdbx_strand_id
1 'polypeptide(L)'
;MATKKHSTPSSSKKGAGKTNKTKNTLVKVVVLEDVGTWVRPASGEKFYISNAAEMPQIDFEIKTDAAGPVQWSWKIVWDAKVSGLKEKPRGKLIESFSEAGSAQTEGTTWRANLNNRTLGGLLTVEAKVEKLTFKRSVYILGKNPTKSEVSAFLLTIPDTVGFDKLLDQETGTKHFIDLDGEPIVAFDKGFGITQMTNPAPSFEQAWSWKENIKAGSHLYAQKQKAAKSMFASHPTPAATEEMISNETYSRWNGGSYYHWNATSEAWERKSNILCDPATGNIGWDTNNEGNQNKSAEDLHQRDQPTYSKGKSGQDKDHTWIYSGVCYADHVNGN
;
A
#
# COMPACT_ATOMS: atom_id res chain seq x y z
N MET A 1 17.04 -24.24 -46.67
CA MET A 1 17.19 -24.28 -45.19
C MET A 1 15.90 -24.77 -44.58
N ALA A 2 15.95 -25.83 -43.77
CA ALA A 2 14.79 -26.55 -43.26
C ALA A 2 14.09 -25.81 -42.11
N THR A 3 12.78 -25.62 -42.22
CA THR A 3 11.90 -25.13 -41.15
C THR A 3 11.74 -26.20 -40.06
N LYS A 4 12.27 -25.93 -38.85
CA LYS A 4 12.03 -26.76 -37.66
C LYS A 4 10.55 -26.70 -37.26
N LYS A 5 9.85 -27.83 -37.33
CA LYS A 5 8.56 -28.01 -36.63
C LYS A 5 8.82 -28.03 -35.12
N HIS A 6 8.21 -27.09 -34.39
CA HIS A 6 8.17 -27.18 -32.93
C HIS A 6 7.23 -28.30 -32.50
N SER A 7 7.71 -29.16 -31.60
CA SER A 7 6.92 -30.23 -31.00
C SER A 7 5.86 -29.65 -30.07
N THR A 8 4.61 -30.09 -30.26
CA THR A 8 3.52 -29.80 -29.35
C THR A 8 3.72 -30.63 -28.06
N PRO A 9 3.70 -30.03 -26.86
CA PRO A 9 3.70 -30.81 -25.63
C PRO A 9 2.36 -31.55 -25.51
N SER A 10 2.41 -32.87 -25.39
CA SER A 10 1.27 -33.74 -25.11
C SER A 10 1.28 -34.09 -23.62
N SER A 11 0.23 -33.74 -22.87
CA SER A 11 0.05 -34.18 -21.48
C SER A 11 -0.81 -35.44 -21.42
N SER A 12 -0.37 -36.40 -20.61
CA SER A 12 -0.94 -37.76 -20.52
C SER A 12 -1.93 -37.95 -19.36
N LYS A 13 -2.62 -36.91 -18.88
CA LYS A 13 -3.64 -37.04 -17.81
C LYS A 13 -5.04 -36.70 -18.32
N LYS A 14 -5.98 -37.63 -18.14
CA LYS A 14 -7.42 -37.41 -18.37
C LYS A 14 -7.91 -36.33 -17.39
N GLY A 15 -8.32 -35.17 -17.94
CA GLY A 15 -8.88 -34.04 -17.19
C GLY A 15 -8.24 -32.67 -17.41
N ALA A 16 -7.24 -32.54 -18.32
CA ALA A 16 -6.61 -31.25 -18.58
C ALA A 16 -7.57 -30.27 -19.29
N GLY A 17 -7.81 -29.11 -18.67
CA GLY A 17 -8.59 -28.01 -19.25
C GLY A 17 -8.03 -27.54 -20.59
N LYS A 18 -8.93 -27.17 -21.52
CA LYS A 18 -8.56 -26.64 -22.84
C LYS A 18 -7.76 -25.35 -22.67
N THR A 19 -6.55 -25.29 -23.24
CA THR A 19 -5.77 -24.05 -23.32
C THR A 19 -6.45 -23.03 -24.23
N ASN A 20 -6.47 -21.77 -23.79
CA ASN A 20 -7.00 -20.64 -24.55
C ASN A 20 -6.17 -20.45 -25.83
N LYS A 21 -6.83 -20.41 -26.99
CA LYS A 21 -6.18 -20.28 -28.32
C LYS A 21 -6.01 -18.81 -28.75
N THR A 22 -6.34 -17.86 -27.89
CA THR A 22 -6.28 -16.43 -28.23
C THR A 22 -4.85 -15.91 -28.05
N LYS A 23 -4.27 -15.31 -29.10
CA LYS A 23 -2.98 -14.60 -28.99
C LYS A 23 -3.12 -13.46 -27.97
N ASN A 24 -2.08 -13.25 -27.15
CA ASN A 24 -1.98 -12.21 -26.11
C ASN A 24 -2.89 -12.36 -24.87
N THR A 25 -3.45 -13.55 -24.61
CA THR A 25 -4.10 -13.83 -23.31
C THR A 25 -3.22 -14.73 -22.46
N LEU A 26 -2.51 -14.16 -21.47
CA LEU A 26 -1.89 -14.93 -20.40
C LEU A 26 -2.96 -15.27 -19.36
N VAL A 27 -3.62 -16.43 -19.52
CA VAL A 27 -4.40 -16.98 -18.41
C VAL A 27 -3.39 -17.55 -17.41
N LYS A 28 -3.15 -16.83 -16.30
CA LYS A 28 -2.38 -17.35 -15.18
C LYS A 28 -3.16 -18.53 -14.58
N VAL A 29 -2.77 -19.75 -14.92
CA VAL A 29 -3.31 -20.96 -14.28
C VAL A 29 -2.70 -21.04 -12.88
N VAL A 30 -3.45 -20.62 -11.87
CA VAL A 30 -3.12 -20.94 -10.48
C VAL A 30 -3.69 -22.32 -10.19
N VAL A 31 -2.81 -23.30 -9.96
CA VAL A 31 -3.23 -24.63 -9.53
C VAL A 31 -3.35 -24.60 -8.00
N LEU A 32 -4.58 -24.64 -7.51
CA LEU A 32 -4.84 -24.83 -6.07
C LEU A 32 -4.79 -26.34 -5.78
N GLU A 33 -3.94 -26.72 -4.84
CA GLU A 33 -3.77 -28.12 -4.42
C GLU A 33 -4.82 -28.54 -3.39
N ASP A 34 -6.09 -28.46 -3.78
CA ASP A 34 -7.20 -28.81 -2.90
C ASP A 34 -7.37 -30.34 -2.80
N VAL A 35 -7.79 -30.81 -1.62
CA VAL A 35 -7.91 -32.24 -1.27
C VAL A 35 -9.24 -32.49 -0.56
N GLY A 36 -9.86 -33.63 -0.85
CA GLY A 36 -11.10 -34.08 -0.19
C GLY A 36 -12.37 -33.41 -0.75
N THR A 37 -13.52 -33.82 -0.21
CA THR A 37 -14.83 -33.27 -0.61
C THR A 37 -15.27 -32.20 0.37
N TRP A 38 -15.67 -31.04 -0.15
CA TRP A 38 -16.08 -29.88 0.64
C TRP A 38 -17.52 -29.50 0.32
N VAL A 39 -18.26 -29.07 1.34
CA VAL A 39 -19.59 -28.46 1.18
C VAL A 39 -19.42 -26.99 0.81
N ARG A 40 -18.52 -26.29 1.51
CA ARG A 40 -18.15 -24.88 1.27
C ARG A 40 -16.81 -24.55 1.92
N PRO A 41 -16.12 -23.48 1.50
CA PRO A 41 -16.35 -22.72 0.27
C PRO A 41 -15.90 -23.47 -0.99
N ALA A 42 -16.19 -22.93 -2.17
CA ALA A 42 -15.65 -23.45 -3.42
C ALA A 42 -14.13 -23.20 -3.53
N SER A 43 -13.44 -24.01 -4.35
CA SER A 43 -12.02 -23.80 -4.65
C SER A 43 -11.78 -22.40 -5.23
N GLY A 44 -10.89 -21.63 -4.60
CA GLY A 44 -10.52 -20.30 -5.07
C GLY A 44 -11.64 -19.25 -4.97
N GLU A 45 -12.69 -19.52 -4.20
CA GLU A 45 -13.75 -18.55 -3.93
C GLU A 45 -13.16 -17.25 -3.37
N LYS A 46 -13.75 -16.12 -3.75
CA LYS A 46 -13.27 -14.78 -3.37
C LYS A 46 -14.17 -14.19 -2.31
N PHE A 47 -13.57 -13.82 -1.20
CA PHE A 47 -14.20 -13.08 -0.12
C PHE A 47 -13.59 -11.68 -0.04
N TYR A 48 -14.35 -10.72 0.48
CA TYR A 48 -13.94 -9.33 0.50
C TYR A 48 -14.01 -8.76 1.91
N ILE A 49 -12.88 -8.24 2.40
CA ILE A 49 -12.85 -7.27 3.49
C ILE A 49 -13.70 -6.08 3.06
N SER A 50 -14.66 -5.70 3.91
CA SER A 50 -15.63 -4.66 3.58
C SER A 50 -14.97 -3.27 3.45
N ASN A 51 -15.70 -2.32 2.88
CA ASN A 51 -15.32 -0.90 2.90
C ASN A 51 -15.20 -0.36 4.33
N ALA A 52 -15.80 -1.01 5.33
CA ALA A 52 -15.64 -0.69 6.75
C ALA A 52 -14.39 -1.34 7.41
N ALA A 53 -13.53 -1.99 6.63
CA ALA A 53 -12.37 -2.79 7.08
C ALA A 53 -12.76 -4.01 7.94
N GLU A 54 -13.93 -4.60 7.69
CA GLU A 54 -14.39 -5.77 8.45
C GLU A 54 -14.09 -7.06 7.68
N MET A 55 -13.58 -8.06 8.40
CA MET A 55 -13.34 -9.39 7.82
C MET A 55 -14.66 -10.03 7.35
N PRO A 56 -14.69 -10.65 6.15
CA PRO A 56 -15.85 -11.39 5.71
C PRO A 56 -16.06 -12.63 6.57
N GLN A 57 -17.31 -13.06 6.73
CA GLN A 57 -17.61 -14.36 7.31
C GLN A 57 -17.27 -15.46 6.30
N ILE A 58 -16.33 -16.34 6.67
CA ILE A 58 -15.92 -17.48 5.84
C ILE A 58 -16.11 -18.77 6.64
N ASP A 59 -17.10 -19.57 6.22
CA ASP A 59 -17.42 -20.85 6.83
C ASP A 59 -16.86 -21.99 5.96
N PHE A 60 -15.94 -22.76 6.55
CA PHE A 60 -15.35 -23.96 5.97
C PHE A 60 -16.11 -25.18 6.46
N GLU A 61 -16.53 -26.05 5.54
CA GLU A 61 -17.29 -27.24 5.86
C GLU A 61 -16.88 -28.41 4.96
N ILE A 62 -16.44 -29.49 5.61
CA ILE A 62 -16.02 -30.73 4.93
C ILE A 62 -17.17 -31.73 4.86
N LYS A 63 -17.17 -32.57 3.82
CA LYS A 63 -18.08 -33.72 3.73
C LYS A 63 -17.36 -34.98 4.18
N THR A 64 -17.75 -35.54 5.32
CA THR A 64 -17.15 -36.73 5.92
C THR A 64 -18.16 -37.46 6.81
N ASP A 65 -18.06 -38.79 6.86
CA ASP A 65 -18.80 -39.63 7.81
C ASP A 65 -17.93 -40.02 9.02
N ALA A 66 -16.64 -39.62 9.03
CA ALA A 66 -15.71 -39.88 10.12
C ALA A 66 -16.17 -39.21 11.42
N ALA A 67 -16.00 -39.92 12.53
CA ALA A 67 -16.44 -39.45 13.84
C ALA A 67 -15.30 -38.76 14.59
N GLY A 68 -15.67 -37.87 15.50
CA GLY A 68 -14.73 -37.19 16.39
C GLY A 68 -14.33 -35.78 15.92
N PRO A 69 -13.48 -35.12 16.72
CA PRO A 69 -13.19 -33.72 16.50
C PRO A 69 -12.37 -33.50 15.23
N VAL A 70 -12.71 -32.45 14.50
CA VAL A 70 -11.96 -31.99 13.34
C VAL A 70 -10.89 -31.01 13.79
N GLN A 71 -9.65 -31.33 13.45
CA GLN A 71 -8.49 -30.47 13.65
C GLN A 71 -8.30 -29.59 12.42
N TRP A 72 -8.38 -28.27 12.60
CA TRP A 72 -8.19 -27.29 11.56
C TRP A 72 -6.84 -26.62 11.71
N SER A 73 -6.13 -26.48 10.61
CA SER A 73 -4.96 -25.62 10.51
C SER A 73 -5.12 -24.71 9.31
N TRP A 74 -4.64 -23.48 9.42
CA TRP A 74 -4.77 -22.51 8.35
C TRP A 74 -3.47 -21.74 8.18
N LYS A 75 -3.23 -21.34 6.94
CA LYS A 75 -2.12 -20.47 6.56
C LYS A 75 -2.62 -19.48 5.52
N ILE A 76 -2.41 -18.19 5.78
CA ILE A 76 -2.67 -17.13 4.81
C ILE A 76 -1.36 -16.51 4.36
N VAL A 77 -1.21 -16.32 3.06
CA VAL A 77 0.00 -15.75 2.44
C VAL A 77 -0.38 -14.65 1.47
N TRP A 78 0.38 -13.56 1.47
CA TRP A 78 0.29 -12.51 0.47
C TRP A 78 1.67 -12.10 -0.03
N ASP A 79 1.88 -12.24 -1.34
CA ASP A 79 3.06 -11.77 -2.05
C ASP A 79 2.85 -10.33 -2.53
N ALA A 80 3.27 -9.36 -1.74
CA ALA A 80 3.12 -7.94 -2.01
C ALA A 80 3.98 -7.52 -3.21
N LYS A 81 3.31 -7.24 -4.34
CA LYS A 81 3.92 -6.79 -5.58
C LYS A 81 3.58 -5.34 -5.88
N VAL A 82 4.55 -4.62 -6.44
CA VAL A 82 4.39 -3.20 -6.83
C VAL A 82 3.17 -3.03 -7.73
N SER A 83 2.27 -2.11 -7.41
CA SER A 83 1.15 -1.74 -8.28
C SER A 83 1.32 -0.36 -8.90
N GLY A 84 1.84 0.59 -8.12
CA GLY A 84 1.56 2.01 -8.35
C GLY A 84 0.06 2.31 -8.13
N LEU A 85 -0.41 3.48 -8.58
CA LEU A 85 -1.82 3.91 -8.43
C LEU A 85 -2.71 3.56 -9.64
N LYS A 86 -2.12 3.15 -10.77
CA LYS A 86 -2.89 2.83 -11.98
C LYS A 86 -3.40 1.39 -11.91
N GLU A 87 -4.61 1.18 -12.40
CA GLU A 87 -5.25 -0.14 -12.54
C GLU A 87 -4.57 -0.96 -13.65
N LYS A 88 -3.46 -1.62 -13.31
CA LYS A 88 -2.65 -2.42 -14.24
C LYS A 88 -2.07 -3.65 -13.54
N PRO A 89 -1.59 -4.65 -14.30
CA PRO A 89 -0.90 -5.79 -13.70
C PRO A 89 0.27 -5.35 -12.81
N ARG A 90 0.40 -6.03 -11.67
CA ARG A 90 1.47 -5.76 -10.70
C ARG A 90 2.85 -6.13 -11.24
N GLY A 91 3.85 -5.40 -10.77
CA GLY A 91 5.27 -5.57 -11.09
C GLY A 91 5.98 -6.54 -10.16
N LYS A 92 7.21 -6.16 -9.76
CA LYS A 92 8.10 -7.01 -8.95
C LYS A 92 7.56 -7.27 -7.54
N LEU A 93 7.92 -8.42 -6.99
CA LEU A 93 7.73 -8.76 -5.58
C LEU A 93 8.59 -7.83 -4.71
N ILE A 94 7.99 -7.29 -3.65
CA ILE A 94 8.64 -6.42 -2.68
C ILE A 94 8.78 -7.11 -1.34
N GLU A 95 7.74 -7.84 -0.92
CA GLU A 95 7.65 -8.48 0.37
C GLU A 95 6.66 -9.64 0.32
N SER A 96 6.82 -10.62 1.22
CA SER A 96 5.88 -11.73 1.37
C SER A 96 5.45 -11.80 2.83
N PHE A 97 4.16 -11.70 3.06
CA PHE A 97 3.54 -11.81 4.37
C PHE A 97 2.95 -13.20 4.54
N SER A 98 3.03 -13.74 5.75
CA SER A 98 2.40 -15.01 6.09
C SER A 98 1.92 -14.99 7.53
N GLU A 99 0.77 -15.63 7.78
CA GLU A 99 0.26 -15.90 9.11
C GLU A 99 -0.34 -17.30 9.14
N ALA A 100 -0.33 -17.95 10.30
CA ALA A 100 -0.89 -19.29 10.46
C ALA A 100 -1.55 -19.48 11.82
N GLY A 101 -2.40 -20.48 11.92
CA GLY A 101 -3.03 -20.85 13.17
C GLY A 101 -3.74 -22.19 13.09
N SER A 102 -4.43 -22.53 14.18
CA SER A 102 -5.17 -23.79 14.29
C SER A 102 -6.41 -23.62 15.15
N ALA A 103 -7.35 -24.54 15.00
CA ALA A 103 -8.58 -24.61 15.77
C ALA A 103 -9.07 -26.07 15.82
N GLN A 104 -10.00 -26.36 16.72
CA GLN A 104 -10.67 -27.66 16.80
C GLN A 104 -12.18 -27.45 16.91
N THR A 105 -12.94 -28.29 16.23
CA THR A 105 -14.41 -28.29 16.30
C THR A 105 -14.92 -29.72 16.48
N GLU A 106 -16.04 -29.87 17.21
CA GLU A 106 -16.72 -31.17 17.33
C GLU A 106 -17.49 -31.55 16.06
N GLY A 107 -17.84 -30.56 15.22
CA GLY A 107 -18.52 -30.75 13.94
C GLY A 107 -17.59 -30.55 12.74
N THR A 108 -18.16 -30.72 11.54
CA THR A 108 -17.46 -30.59 10.25
C THR A 108 -17.32 -29.15 9.76
N THR A 109 -17.75 -28.16 10.55
CA THR A 109 -17.73 -26.75 10.18
C THR A 109 -16.77 -25.96 11.07
N TRP A 110 -15.96 -25.10 10.46
CA TRP A 110 -15.14 -24.10 11.14
C TRP A 110 -15.33 -22.73 10.51
N ARG A 111 -15.55 -21.71 11.35
CA ARG A 111 -15.57 -20.31 10.92
C ARG A 111 -14.18 -19.72 11.04
N ALA A 112 -13.64 -19.26 9.92
CA ALA A 112 -12.34 -18.60 9.93
C ALA A 112 -12.42 -17.27 10.68
N ASN A 113 -11.68 -17.15 11.78
CA ASN A 113 -11.53 -15.90 12.55
C ASN A 113 -10.13 -15.29 12.41
N LEU A 114 -9.15 -16.03 11.88
CA LEU A 114 -7.76 -15.61 11.65
C LEU A 114 -7.13 -14.88 12.86
N ASN A 115 -7.33 -15.43 14.07
CA ASN A 115 -6.90 -14.82 15.33
C ASN A 115 -7.46 -13.42 15.59
N ASN A 116 -8.68 -13.15 15.09
CA ASN A 116 -9.39 -11.87 15.15
C ASN A 116 -8.66 -10.72 14.43
N ARG A 117 -7.89 -11.04 13.39
CA ARG A 117 -7.13 -10.06 12.61
C ARG A 117 -7.72 -9.88 11.22
N THR A 118 -7.57 -8.67 10.70
CA THR A 118 -7.98 -8.35 9.32
C THR A 118 -6.84 -8.62 8.35
N LEU A 119 -6.88 -9.80 7.72
CA LEU A 119 -5.82 -10.30 6.84
C LEU A 119 -6.39 -10.68 5.47
N GLY A 120 -5.67 -10.37 4.41
CA GLY A 120 -5.99 -10.80 3.05
C GLY A 120 -4.88 -11.62 2.39
N GLY A 121 -5.16 -12.08 1.17
CA GLY A 121 -4.29 -12.96 0.39
C GLY A 121 -4.89 -14.34 0.15
N LEU A 122 -4.03 -15.33 -0.10
CA LEU A 122 -4.41 -16.72 -0.32
C LEU A 122 -4.50 -17.44 1.03
N LEU A 123 -5.73 -17.69 1.50
CA LEU A 123 -5.99 -18.49 2.69
C LEU A 123 -6.09 -19.97 2.28
N THR A 124 -5.26 -20.81 2.89
CA THR A 124 -5.30 -22.27 2.74
C THR A 124 -5.65 -22.90 4.07
N VAL A 125 -6.68 -23.74 4.07
CA VAL A 125 -7.19 -24.44 5.26
C VAL A 125 -7.02 -25.93 5.06
N GLU A 126 -6.46 -26.59 6.06
CA GLU A 126 -6.35 -28.02 6.14
C GLU A 126 -7.19 -28.53 7.33
N ALA A 127 -8.05 -29.51 7.05
CA ALA A 127 -8.86 -30.19 8.05
C ALA A 127 -8.43 -31.65 8.17
N LYS A 128 -8.25 -32.13 9.39
CA LYS A 128 -7.89 -33.52 9.71
C LYS A 128 -8.90 -34.11 10.67
N VAL A 129 -9.41 -35.28 10.32
CA VAL A 129 -10.30 -36.08 11.15
C VAL A 129 -9.97 -37.54 10.94
N GLU A 130 -9.69 -38.26 12.02
CA GLU A 130 -9.13 -39.61 11.98
C GLU A 130 -7.90 -39.73 11.05
N LYS A 131 -8.02 -40.48 9.94
CA LYS A 131 -6.98 -40.67 8.90
C LYS A 131 -7.23 -39.83 7.64
N LEU A 132 -8.30 -39.06 7.61
CA LEU A 132 -8.69 -38.23 6.46
C LEU A 132 -8.03 -36.86 6.55
N THR A 133 -7.64 -36.33 5.39
CA THR A 133 -7.11 -34.97 5.25
C THR A 133 -7.85 -34.26 4.13
N PHE A 134 -8.25 -33.04 4.40
CA PHE A 134 -8.92 -32.15 3.47
C PHE A 134 -8.10 -30.87 3.36
N LYS A 135 -8.02 -30.29 2.16
CA LYS A 135 -7.34 -29.01 1.91
C LYS A 135 -8.19 -28.14 1.00
N ARG A 136 -8.39 -26.87 1.36
CA ARG A 136 -9.13 -25.89 0.55
C ARG A 136 -8.45 -24.55 0.60
N SER A 137 -8.27 -23.95 -0.56
CA SER A 137 -7.79 -22.57 -0.68
C SER A 137 -8.87 -21.61 -1.19
N VAL A 138 -8.87 -20.39 -0.65
CA VAL A 138 -9.73 -19.26 -1.04
C VAL A 138 -8.92 -17.96 -1.04
N TYR A 139 -9.46 -16.93 -1.69
CA TYR A 139 -8.86 -15.59 -1.69
C TYR A 139 -9.64 -14.64 -0.79
N ILE A 140 -8.93 -13.85 0.00
CA ILE A 140 -9.48 -12.73 0.74
C ILE A 140 -8.90 -11.45 0.14
N LEU A 141 -9.77 -10.64 -0.44
CA LEU A 141 -9.46 -9.38 -1.13
C LEU A 141 -10.06 -8.21 -0.35
N GLY A 142 -9.77 -6.97 -0.73
CA GLY A 142 -10.26 -5.77 -0.09
C GLY A 142 -11.18 -4.92 -0.96
N LYS A 143 -12.00 -4.11 -0.29
CA LYS A 143 -12.78 -3.03 -0.92
C LYS A 143 -12.34 -1.69 -0.37
N ASN A 144 -12.22 -0.71 -1.25
CA ASN A 144 -11.87 0.64 -0.87
C ASN A 144 -12.95 1.27 0.03
N PRO A 145 -12.57 2.03 1.06
CA PRO A 145 -13.50 2.93 1.73
C PRO A 145 -13.87 4.10 0.81
N THR A 146 -14.97 4.75 1.12
CA THR A 146 -15.30 6.07 0.55
C THR A 146 -14.49 7.17 1.24
N LYS A 147 -14.32 8.32 0.57
CA LYS A 147 -13.68 9.50 1.20
C LYS A 147 -14.38 9.90 2.51
N SER A 148 -15.71 9.84 2.55
CA SER A 148 -16.49 10.15 3.75
C SER A 148 -16.22 9.19 4.91
N GLU A 149 -16.04 7.89 4.65
CA GLU A 149 -15.72 6.91 5.69
C GLU A 149 -14.32 7.16 6.26
N VAL A 150 -13.36 7.51 5.40
CA VAL A 150 -12.01 7.88 5.82
C VAL A 150 -12.02 9.14 6.67
N SER A 151 -12.69 10.21 6.23
CA SER A 151 -12.82 11.45 7.00
C SER A 151 -13.50 11.22 8.35
N ALA A 152 -14.60 10.46 8.38
CA ALA A 152 -15.29 10.13 9.62
C ALA A 152 -14.40 9.34 10.59
N PHE A 153 -13.59 8.43 10.07
CA PHE A 153 -12.64 7.67 10.90
C PHE A 153 -11.49 8.53 11.43
N LEU A 154 -10.94 9.43 10.61
CA LEU A 154 -9.89 10.37 11.06
C LEU A 154 -10.35 11.25 12.22
N LEU A 155 -11.61 11.70 12.21
CA LEU A 155 -12.18 12.48 13.32
C LEU A 155 -12.19 11.73 14.67
N THR A 156 -12.08 10.40 14.65
CA THR A 156 -11.96 9.59 15.88
C THR A 156 -10.53 9.52 16.43
N ILE A 157 -9.54 10.01 15.68
CA ILE A 157 -8.12 9.94 16.01
C ILE A 157 -7.62 11.37 16.30
N PRO A 158 -7.08 11.62 17.51
CA PRO A 158 -6.54 12.95 17.85
C PRO A 158 -5.31 13.30 17.00
N ASP A 159 -5.01 14.60 16.90
CA ASP A 159 -3.82 15.14 16.23
C ASP A 159 -3.69 14.77 14.73
N THR A 160 -4.82 14.61 14.03
CA THR A 160 -4.88 14.26 12.60
C THR A 160 -5.36 15.40 11.69
N VAL A 161 -5.52 16.62 12.21
CA VAL A 161 -5.94 17.79 11.42
C VAL A 161 -5.00 17.96 10.22
N GLY A 162 -5.56 17.95 9.00
CA GLY A 162 -4.82 18.06 7.75
C GLY A 162 -4.22 16.75 7.23
N PHE A 163 -4.37 15.62 7.93
CA PHE A 163 -3.86 14.33 7.46
C PHE A 163 -4.65 13.79 6.26
N ASP A 164 -5.93 14.13 6.16
CA ASP A 164 -6.81 13.83 5.03
C ASP A 164 -6.23 14.31 3.69
N LYS A 165 -5.64 15.52 3.67
CA LYS A 165 -4.95 16.04 2.46
C LYS A 165 -3.78 15.16 2.06
N LEU A 166 -3.01 14.63 3.01
CA LEU A 166 -1.93 13.69 2.71
C LEU A 166 -2.48 12.37 2.16
N LEU A 167 -3.56 11.82 2.73
CA LEU A 167 -4.16 10.59 2.20
C LEU A 167 -4.64 10.75 0.75
N ASP A 168 -5.19 11.93 0.41
CA ASP A 168 -5.59 12.24 -0.96
C ASP A 168 -4.37 12.40 -1.88
N GLN A 169 -3.32 13.07 -1.42
CA GLN A 169 -2.05 13.20 -2.15
C GLN A 169 -1.39 11.86 -2.45
N GLU A 170 -1.30 10.98 -1.44
CA GLU A 170 -0.55 9.73 -1.53
C GLU A 170 -1.24 8.72 -2.45
N THR A 171 -2.58 8.63 -2.40
CA THR A 171 -3.31 7.54 -3.05
C THR A 171 -4.67 7.93 -3.64
N GLY A 172 -5.08 9.19 -3.56
CA GLY A 172 -6.45 9.59 -3.86
C GLY A 172 -7.47 9.00 -2.87
N THR A 173 -7.04 8.78 -1.62
CA THR A 173 -7.85 8.10 -0.58
C THR A 173 -8.16 6.62 -0.87
N LYS A 174 -7.38 5.97 -1.75
CA LYS A 174 -7.53 4.53 -2.05
C LYS A 174 -6.59 3.70 -1.18
N HIS A 175 -7.04 2.53 -0.75
CA HIS A 175 -6.21 1.56 -0.05
C HIS A 175 -5.88 0.34 -0.92
N PHE A 176 -6.82 -0.08 -1.78
CA PHE A 176 -6.70 -1.24 -2.66
C PHE A 176 -6.73 -0.82 -4.13
N ILE A 177 -6.10 -1.64 -4.97
CA ILE A 177 -6.24 -1.59 -6.43
C ILE A 177 -7.52 -2.32 -6.81
N ASP A 178 -8.46 -1.67 -7.49
CA ASP A 178 -9.78 -2.24 -7.74
C ASP A 178 -9.70 -3.45 -8.69
N LEU A 179 -8.68 -3.49 -9.56
CA LEU A 179 -8.44 -4.58 -10.51
C LEU A 179 -8.23 -5.94 -9.83
N ASP A 180 -7.55 -5.98 -8.68
CA ASP A 180 -7.22 -7.24 -7.98
C ASP A 180 -7.65 -7.29 -6.51
N GLY A 181 -8.07 -6.16 -5.94
CA GLY A 181 -8.49 -6.06 -4.54
C GLY A 181 -7.33 -6.25 -3.56
N GLU A 182 -6.08 -6.15 -3.98
CA GLU A 182 -4.93 -6.18 -3.09
C GLU A 182 -4.48 -4.75 -2.71
N PRO A 183 -3.84 -4.55 -1.54
CA PRO A 183 -3.35 -3.25 -1.12
C PRO A 183 -2.45 -2.57 -2.14
N ILE A 184 -2.45 -1.24 -2.17
CA ILE A 184 -1.51 -0.46 -2.98
C ILE A 184 -0.10 -0.69 -2.43
N VAL A 185 0.86 -0.99 -3.31
CA VAL A 185 2.27 -1.20 -2.95
C VAL A 185 3.16 -0.36 -3.85
N ALA A 186 3.91 0.56 -3.25
CA ALA A 186 4.93 1.35 -3.94
C ALA A 186 6.27 0.61 -4.01
N PHE A 187 7.13 1.07 -4.93
CA PHE A 187 8.41 0.41 -5.22
C PHE A 187 9.43 0.53 -4.08
N ASP A 188 9.23 1.50 -3.19
CA ASP A 188 10.04 1.84 -2.02
C ASP A 188 9.52 1.19 -0.73
N LYS A 189 8.55 0.28 -0.84
CA LYS A 189 7.85 -0.38 0.29
C LYS A 189 6.82 0.50 1.00
N GLY A 190 6.26 1.51 0.35
CA GLY A 190 5.03 2.15 0.82
C GLY A 190 3.80 1.26 0.64
N PHE A 191 2.95 1.15 1.66
CA PHE A 191 1.75 0.31 1.63
C PHE A 191 0.46 1.06 1.96
N GLY A 192 -0.58 0.78 1.19
CA GLY A 192 -1.95 1.22 1.46
C GLY A 192 -2.13 2.74 1.37
N ILE A 193 -3.25 3.20 1.93
CA ILE A 193 -3.74 4.59 1.83
C ILE A 193 -2.78 5.63 2.41
N THR A 194 -1.97 5.27 3.41
CA THR A 194 -0.97 6.18 4.01
C THR A 194 0.40 6.07 3.36
N GLN A 195 0.60 5.14 2.41
CA GLN A 195 1.92 4.81 1.86
C GLN A 195 2.99 4.58 2.95
N MET A 196 2.62 3.87 4.02
CA MET A 196 3.54 3.60 5.13
C MET A 196 4.77 2.81 4.69
N THR A 197 5.95 3.42 4.84
CA THR A 197 7.24 2.85 4.41
C THR A 197 8.20 2.57 5.57
N ASN A 198 8.30 3.49 6.54
CA ASN A 198 9.19 3.35 7.70
C ASN A 198 8.56 3.93 8.98
N PRO A 199 8.25 3.10 9.99
CA PRO A 199 8.44 1.65 10.02
C PRO A 199 7.58 0.94 8.96
N ALA A 200 8.05 -0.22 8.49
CA ALA A 200 7.26 -1.05 7.59
C ALA A 200 5.99 -1.54 8.31
N PRO A 201 4.84 -1.62 7.62
CA PRO A 201 3.60 -2.07 8.24
C PRO A 201 3.66 -3.55 8.63
N SER A 202 2.89 -3.91 9.66
CA SER A 202 2.53 -5.30 9.89
C SER A 202 1.61 -5.82 8.78
N PHE A 203 1.45 -7.15 8.69
CA PHE A 203 0.56 -7.76 7.69
C PHE A 203 -0.88 -7.21 7.76
N GLU A 204 -1.39 -7.01 8.98
CA GLU A 204 -2.73 -6.46 9.20
C GLU A 204 -2.81 -4.97 8.88
N GLN A 205 -1.78 -4.19 9.22
CA GLN A 205 -1.70 -2.78 8.82
C GLN A 205 -1.59 -2.60 7.31
N ALA A 206 -1.12 -3.61 6.58
CA ALA A 206 -1.10 -3.58 5.12
C ALA A 206 -2.47 -3.89 4.50
N TRP A 207 -3.34 -4.67 5.16
CA TRP A 207 -4.63 -5.12 4.64
C TRP A 207 -5.86 -4.41 5.22
N SER A 208 -5.76 -3.83 6.42
CA SER A 208 -6.83 -3.06 7.03
C SER A 208 -6.55 -1.57 6.83
N TRP A 209 -7.38 -0.89 6.04
CA TRP A 209 -7.23 0.55 5.84
C TRP A 209 -7.36 1.33 7.15
N LYS A 210 -8.15 0.85 8.12
CA LYS A 210 -8.25 1.47 9.46
C LYS A 210 -6.95 1.31 10.25
N GLU A 211 -6.38 0.11 10.29
CA GLU A 211 -5.09 -0.11 10.99
C GLU A 211 -3.94 0.61 10.30
N ASN A 212 -3.98 0.71 8.96
CA ASN A 212 -3.05 1.51 8.17
C ASN A 212 -3.14 3.00 8.53
N ILE A 213 -4.35 3.56 8.60
CA ILE A 213 -4.58 4.95 9.01
C ILE A 213 -4.16 5.18 10.46
N LYS A 214 -4.47 4.28 11.39
CA LYS A 214 -4.05 4.42 12.80
C LYS A 214 -2.52 4.53 12.90
N ALA A 215 -1.81 3.64 12.22
CA ALA A 215 -0.35 3.63 12.23
C ALA A 215 0.24 4.88 11.54
N GLY A 216 -0.33 5.30 10.39
CA GLY A 216 0.10 6.52 9.71
C GLY A 216 -0.21 7.80 10.50
N SER A 217 -1.36 7.83 11.18
CA SER A 217 -1.77 8.95 12.04
C SER A 217 -0.82 9.11 13.22
N HIS A 218 -0.30 8.01 13.78
CA HIS A 218 0.71 8.07 14.83
C HIS A 218 2.00 8.73 14.34
N LEU A 219 2.48 8.34 13.14
CA LEU A 219 3.65 8.99 12.52
C LEU A 219 3.38 10.47 12.22
N TYR A 220 2.20 10.77 11.69
CA TYR A 220 1.78 12.15 11.39
C TYR A 220 1.79 13.02 12.66
N ALA A 221 1.19 12.53 13.75
CA ALA A 221 1.19 13.22 15.04
C ALA A 221 2.61 13.44 15.59
N GLN A 222 3.54 12.50 15.39
CA GLN A 222 4.94 12.70 15.72
C GLN A 222 5.58 13.82 14.89
N LYS A 223 5.29 13.89 13.58
CA LYS A 223 5.79 14.99 12.71
C LYS A 223 5.21 16.33 13.13
N GLN A 224 3.91 16.37 13.46
CA GLN A 224 3.25 17.58 13.93
C GLN A 224 3.80 18.06 15.28
N LYS A 225 4.06 17.13 16.21
CA LYS A 225 4.73 17.44 17.47
C LYS A 225 6.13 18.01 17.23
N ALA A 226 6.90 17.42 16.33
CA ALA A 226 8.22 17.93 15.97
C ALA A 226 8.17 19.34 15.34
N ALA A 227 7.16 19.62 14.51
CA ALA A 227 6.92 20.95 13.95
C ALA A 227 6.59 21.97 15.07
N LYS A 228 5.66 21.63 15.97
CA LYS A 228 5.31 22.47 17.13
C LYS A 228 6.53 22.75 18.02
N SER A 229 7.33 21.73 18.32
CA SER A 229 8.57 21.89 19.09
C SER A 229 9.63 22.75 18.39
N MET A 230 9.72 22.66 17.06
CA MET A 230 10.60 23.53 16.27
C MET A 230 10.18 24.99 16.45
N PHE A 231 8.92 25.33 16.21
CA PHE A 231 8.48 26.73 16.32
C PHE A 231 8.65 27.30 17.74
N ALA A 232 8.44 26.47 18.76
CA ALA A 232 8.64 26.85 20.16
C ALA A 232 10.12 27.03 20.56
N SER A 233 11.10 26.74 19.69
CA SER A 233 12.52 26.88 20.02
C SER A 233 13.03 28.32 19.99
N HIS A 234 12.20 29.26 19.52
CA HIS A 234 12.50 30.70 19.48
C HIS A 234 11.36 31.52 20.10
N PRO A 235 11.66 32.68 20.71
CA PRO A 235 10.66 33.53 21.37
C PRO A 235 9.82 34.30 20.35
N THR A 236 8.98 33.59 19.60
CA THR A 236 8.06 34.15 18.59
C THR A 236 6.60 34.00 19.02
N PRO A 237 5.66 34.74 18.39
CA PRO A 237 4.24 34.42 18.51
C PRO A 237 3.98 32.94 18.22
N ALA A 238 2.90 32.40 18.80
CA ALA A 238 2.51 31.01 18.56
C ALA A 238 2.34 30.75 17.05
N ALA A 239 2.92 29.64 16.57
CA ALA A 239 2.81 29.24 15.18
C ALA A 239 1.34 29.04 14.79
N THR A 240 0.99 29.52 13.59
CA THR A 240 -0.36 29.32 13.04
C THR A 240 -0.58 27.85 12.68
N GLU A 241 -1.85 27.45 12.52
CA GLU A 241 -2.18 26.10 12.05
C GLU A 241 -1.58 25.82 10.67
N GLU A 242 -1.55 26.81 9.78
CA GLU A 242 -0.93 26.71 8.47
C GLU A 242 0.58 26.45 8.56
N MET A 243 1.29 27.19 9.43
CA MET A 243 2.72 26.96 9.66
C MET A 243 3.00 25.54 10.15
N ILE A 244 2.19 25.06 11.09
CA ILE A 244 2.28 23.70 11.61
C ILE A 244 2.02 22.68 10.49
N SER A 245 0.99 22.87 9.67
CA SER A 245 0.65 21.97 8.56
C SER A 245 1.74 21.93 7.49
N ASN A 246 2.23 23.08 7.00
CA ASN A 246 3.31 23.16 6.01
C ASN A 246 4.57 22.44 6.49
N GLU A 247 4.99 22.69 7.73
CA GLU A 247 6.15 22.03 8.32
C GLU A 247 5.91 20.53 8.52
N THR A 248 4.70 20.12 8.91
CA THR A 248 4.34 18.72 9.09
C THR A 248 4.38 17.95 7.76
N TYR A 249 3.80 18.50 6.70
CA TYR A 249 3.80 17.89 5.35
C TYR A 249 5.22 17.79 4.79
N SER A 250 6.03 18.84 4.95
CA SER A 250 7.42 18.78 4.55
C SER A 250 8.18 17.66 5.30
N ARG A 251 7.94 17.51 6.61
CA ARG A 251 8.55 16.45 7.44
C ARG A 251 8.04 15.05 7.11
N TRP A 252 6.80 14.93 6.64
CA TRP A 252 6.25 13.68 6.14
C TRP A 252 7.03 13.17 4.93
N ASN A 253 7.26 14.04 3.93
CA ASN A 253 8.06 13.73 2.75
C ASN A 253 9.59 13.64 3.04
N GLY A 254 10.04 14.08 4.22
CA GLY A 254 11.42 13.91 4.69
C GLY A 254 12.30 15.17 4.63
N GLY A 255 11.72 16.37 4.69
CA GLY A 255 12.45 17.66 4.74
C GLY A 255 11.97 18.59 5.86
N SER A 256 12.29 19.88 5.74
CA SER A 256 11.70 20.97 6.54
C SER A 256 11.32 22.15 5.66
N TYR A 257 10.24 22.83 6.03
CA TYR A 257 9.61 23.90 5.25
C TYR A 257 10.16 25.27 5.63
N TYR A 258 10.28 25.51 6.94
CA TYR A 258 10.76 26.78 7.48
C TYR A 258 12.23 26.72 7.91
N HIS A 259 12.84 27.90 7.98
CA HIS A 259 14.12 28.13 8.65
C HIS A 259 14.02 29.39 9.51
N TRP A 260 14.85 29.48 10.56
CA TRP A 260 14.93 30.66 11.39
C TRP A 260 15.82 31.71 10.72
N ASN A 261 15.28 32.91 10.51
CA ASN A 261 16.05 34.06 10.08
C ASN A 261 16.40 34.93 11.30
N ALA A 262 17.68 34.96 11.65
CA ALA A 262 18.16 35.69 12.83
C ALA A 262 18.14 37.22 12.65
N THR A 263 18.05 37.72 11.41
CA THR A 263 17.99 39.16 11.14
C THR A 263 16.57 39.70 11.30
N SER A 264 15.57 38.97 10.81
CA SER A 264 14.16 39.34 10.96
C SER A 264 13.52 38.80 12.25
N GLU A 265 14.24 37.95 12.99
CA GLU A 265 13.75 37.21 14.15
C GLU A 265 12.42 36.47 13.86
N ALA A 266 12.35 35.84 12.68
CA ALA A 266 11.14 35.20 12.20
C ALA A 266 11.43 33.83 11.56
N TRP A 267 10.41 32.98 11.57
CA TRP A 267 10.37 31.75 10.78
C TRP A 267 9.95 32.07 9.36
N GLU A 268 10.81 31.72 8.39
CA GLU A 268 10.61 32.02 6.98
C GLU A 268 10.58 30.74 6.15
N ARG A 269 9.67 30.66 5.17
CA ARG A 269 9.69 29.60 4.16
C ARG A 269 11.07 29.61 3.51
N LYS A 270 11.68 28.44 3.31
CA LYS A 270 12.94 28.33 2.58
C LYS A 270 12.79 28.87 1.16
N SER A 271 13.34 30.05 0.92
CA SER A 271 13.26 30.77 -0.35
C SER A 271 14.21 30.22 -1.42
N ASN A 272 15.24 29.47 -1.00
CA ASN A 272 16.20 28.87 -1.90
C ASN A 272 15.67 27.63 -2.65
N ILE A 273 14.40 27.26 -2.45
CA ILE A 273 13.78 26.14 -3.15
C ILE A 273 12.75 26.68 -4.15
N LEU A 274 13.04 26.50 -5.44
CA LEU A 274 12.11 26.71 -6.54
C LEU A 274 11.42 25.38 -6.86
N CYS A 275 10.10 25.35 -6.81
CA CYS A 275 9.32 24.12 -7.03
C CYS A 275 8.90 23.97 -8.48
N ASP A 276 8.86 22.72 -8.95
CA ASP A 276 8.33 22.38 -10.27
C ASP A 276 6.81 22.26 -10.19
N PRO A 277 6.03 23.20 -10.78
CA PRO A 277 4.57 23.20 -10.69
C PRO A 277 3.92 22.01 -11.40
N ALA A 278 4.65 21.32 -12.30
CA ALA A 278 4.15 20.14 -13.00
C ALA A 278 4.31 18.85 -12.18
N THR A 279 4.87 18.92 -10.98
CA THR A 279 5.16 17.77 -10.12
C THR A 279 4.63 17.97 -8.71
N GLY A 280 4.60 16.87 -7.94
CA GLY A 280 4.12 16.92 -6.56
C GLY A 280 5.21 17.17 -5.52
N ASN A 281 6.49 16.93 -5.82
CA ASN A 281 7.55 17.01 -4.80
C ASN A 281 8.96 17.28 -5.37
N ILE A 282 9.07 17.67 -6.64
CA ILE A 282 10.36 17.98 -7.27
C ILE A 282 10.57 19.50 -7.28
N GLY A 283 11.81 19.91 -7.07
CA GLY A 283 12.23 21.28 -7.21
C GLY A 283 13.75 21.39 -7.34
N TRP A 284 14.24 22.61 -7.21
CA TRP A 284 15.65 22.97 -7.39
C TRP A 284 16.13 23.88 -6.26
N ASP A 285 17.34 23.60 -5.78
CA ASP A 285 18.05 24.55 -4.92
C ASP A 285 18.61 25.68 -5.79
N THR A 286 18.13 26.90 -5.58
CA THR A 286 18.55 28.10 -6.32
C THR A 286 19.91 28.61 -5.86
N ASN A 287 20.48 28.06 -4.77
CA ASN A 287 21.88 28.32 -4.41
C ASN A 287 22.85 27.60 -5.35
N ASN A 288 22.41 26.54 -6.04
CA ASN A 288 23.21 25.88 -7.04
C ASN A 288 23.37 26.79 -8.27
N GLU A 289 24.62 27.07 -8.67
CA GLU A 289 24.95 27.95 -9.80
C GLU A 289 24.22 27.56 -11.09
N GLY A 290 24.01 26.26 -11.33
CA GLY A 290 23.29 25.76 -12.50
C GLY A 290 21.79 26.05 -12.52
N ASN A 291 21.21 26.48 -11.40
CA ASN A 291 19.79 26.80 -11.25
C ASN A 291 19.54 28.30 -11.05
N GLN A 292 20.58 29.10 -10.78
CA GLN A 292 20.44 30.53 -10.52
C GLN A 292 19.85 31.27 -11.74
N ASN A 293 18.91 32.17 -11.48
CA ASN A 293 18.24 33.01 -12.47
C ASN A 293 17.52 32.23 -13.60
N LYS A 294 17.21 30.94 -13.38
CA LYS A 294 16.41 30.13 -14.28
C LYS A 294 14.95 30.12 -13.84
N SER A 295 14.04 30.08 -14.81
CA SER A 295 12.62 29.87 -14.54
C SER A 295 12.35 28.41 -14.20
N ALA A 296 11.20 28.13 -13.55
CA ALA A 296 10.78 26.75 -13.28
C ALA A 296 10.56 25.98 -14.59
N GLU A 297 10.05 26.66 -15.63
CA GLU A 297 9.83 26.11 -16.95
C GLU A 297 11.14 25.67 -17.63
N ASP A 298 12.19 26.51 -17.57
CA ASP A 298 13.49 26.18 -18.15
C ASP A 298 14.11 24.96 -17.47
N LEU A 299 14.06 24.91 -16.14
CA LEU A 299 14.62 23.81 -15.36
C LEU A 299 13.79 22.53 -15.54
N HIS A 300 12.46 22.64 -15.63
CA HIS A 300 11.58 21.52 -15.94
C HIS A 300 11.95 20.90 -17.29
N GLN A 301 12.09 21.71 -18.34
CA GLN A 301 12.46 21.21 -19.66
C GLN A 301 13.84 20.53 -19.67
N ARG A 302 14.79 21.04 -18.89
CA ARG A 302 16.13 20.44 -18.73
C ARG A 302 16.03 19.06 -18.07
N ASP A 303 15.24 18.94 -16.99
CA ASP A 303 15.36 17.82 -16.06
C ASP A 303 14.25 16.77 -16.17
N GLN A 304 13.07 17.11 -16.67
CA GLN A 304 11.92 16.21 -16.81
C GLN A 304 12.26 14.86 -17.48
N PRO A 305 13.15 14.79 -18.50
CA PRO A 305 13.55 13.50 -19.08
C PRO A 305 14.22 12.54 -18.09
N THR A 306 14.77 13.06 -16.99
CA THR A 306 15.52 12.29 -15.98
C THR A 306 14.69 11.87 -14.77
N TYR A 307 13.52 12.48 -14.52
CA TYR A 307 12.69 12.20 -13.34
C TYR A 307 12.31 10.72 -13.21
N SER A 308 12.03 10.07 -14.34
CA SER A 308 11.69 8.64 -14.40
C SER A 308 12.78 7.71 -13.86
N LYS A 309 14.03 8.19 -13.77
CA LYS A 309 15.19 7.46 -13.21
C LYS A 309 15.29 7.61 -11.68
N GLY A 310 14.41 8.38 -11.05
CA GLY A 310 14.46 8.69 -9.62
C GLY A 310 15.80 9.32 -9.24
N LYS A 311 16.31 9.01 -8.03
CA LYS A 311 17.59 9.56 -7.55
C LYS A 311 18.79 9.27 -8.48
N SER A 312 18.72 8.22 -9.31
CA SER A 312 19.78 7.92 -10.28
C SER A 312 19.79 8.85 -11.51
N GLY A 313 18.74 9.66 -11.69
CA GLY A 313 18.68 10.71 -12.70
C GLY A 313 19.22 12.06 -12.22
N GLN A 314 19.67 12.16 -10.97
CA GLN A 314 20.26 13.37 -10.40
C GLN A 314 21.77 13.35 -10.64
N ASP A 315 22.30 14.38 -11.27
CA ASP A 315 23.73 14.55 -11.51
C ASP A 315 24.12 16.04 -11.55
N LYS A 316 25.35 16.33 -11.96
CA LYS A 316 25.88 17.70 -12.01
C LYS A 316 25.16 18.61 -13.01
N ASP A 317 24.58 18.05 -14.05
CA ASP A 317 23.86 18.76 -15.11
C ASP A 317 22.34 18.76 -14.84
N HIS A 318 21.86 17.80 -14.03
CA HIS A 318 20.48 17.61 -13.62
C HIS A 318 20.34 17.62 -12.09
N THR A 319 20.39 18.81 -11.50
CA THR A 319 20.50 19.01 -10.04
C THR A 319 19.15 19.14 -9.32
N TRP A 320 18.07 18.64 -9.92
CA TRP A 320 16.76 18.60 -9.28
C TRP A 320 16.77 17.70 -8.03
N ILE A 321 15.90 18.00 -7.08
CA ILE A 321 15.79 17.30 -5.80
C ILE A 321 14.35 16.94 -5.46
N TYR A 322 14.17 15.90 -4.65
CA TYR A 322 12.92 15.72 -3.91
C TYR A 322 12.90 16.68 -2.73
N SER A 323 11.87 17.50 -2.61
CA SER A 323 11.80 18.58 -1.64
C SER A 323 10.51 18.51 -0.81
N GLY A 324 10.68 18.52 0.51
CA GLY A 324 9.55 18.67 1.44
C GLY A 324 8.84 20.02 1.32
N VAL A 325 9.54 21.08 0.88
CA VAL A 325 8.93 22.39 0.61
C VAL A 325 7.91 22.26 -0.53
N CYS A 326 8.34 21.68 -1.65
CA CYS A 326 7.49 21.51 -2.82
C CYS A 326 6.34 20.54 -2.57
N TYR A 327 6.59 19.49 -1.79
CA TYR A 327 5.53 18.59 -1.34
C TYR A 327 4.45 19.31 -0.51
N ALA A 328 4.86 20.12 0.47
CA ALA A 328 3.92 20.87 1.30
C ALA A 328 3.14 21.93 0.50
N ASP A 329 3.81 22.65 -0.42
CA ASP A 329 3.15 23.62 -1.30
C ASP A 329 2.10 22.94 -2.17
N HIS A 330 2.47 21.83 -2.80
CA HIS A 330 1.55 21.06 -3.65
C HIS A 330 0.33 20.53 -2.87
N VAL A 331 0.54 19.97 -1.67
CA VAL A 331 -0.54 19.48 -0.81
C VAL A 331 -1.50 20.60 -0.38
N ASN A 332 -0.99 21.82 -0.22
CA ASN A 332 -1.82 22.97 0.15
C ASN A 332 -2.36 23.79 -1.02
N GLY A 333 -1.90 23.52 -2.25
CA GLY A 333 -2.30 24.26 -3.45
C GLY A 333 -1.67 25.64 -3.55
N ASN A 334 -0.46 25.81 -3.01
CA ASN A 334 0.31 27.05 -3.01
C ASN A 334 1.14 27.26 -4.27
#